data_AF-A0A3D0WX50-F1
#
_entry.id   AF-A0A3D0WX50-F1
#
_cell.length_a   1.000
_cell.length_b   1.000
_cell.length_c   1.000
_cell.angle_alpha   90.00
_cell.angle_beta   90.00
_cell.angle_gamma   90.00
#
_symmetry.space_group_name_H-M   'P 1'
#
loop_
_entity.id
_entity.type
_entity.pdbx_description
1 polymer ?
#
loop_
_entity_poly.entity_id
_entity_poly.type
_entity_poly.pdbx_seq_one_letter_code
_entity_poly.pdbx_strand_id
1 'polypeptide(L)'
;IPCTAKTVIIGMIVGTFFPNSPWMGPVMYLLGIAVIIISGILLKKTKLFAGDPAPFVMELPAYHVPSAKGVLIHMWERSRAFIVKAGTVIFIASGLIWFLSSFSWNMAMTGDIEQSMLADIGHALAWFFMPLGFGNWKGAVATISALAAKENAISTLAILNGVADAESDVAVMKGIASMFTPIGAFSFMIFNLFCPPCFAAIGATAREMGSAKWAWTAIGYQMLTGYVLAFISNQLGSVLFYGQPFGVGAVLAIVLILAVIYLVARPAYDQRKRTLHTSGRVNA
;
A
#
# COMPACT_ATOMS: atom_id res chain seq x y z
N ILE A 1 -9.28 2.56 -0.05
CA ILE A 1 -10.18 1.52 0.50
C ILE A 1 -9.54 0.17 0.20
N PRO A 2 -9.53 -0.79 1.14
CA PRO A 2 -9.01 -2.12 0.87
C PRO A 2 -9.79 -2.79 -0.27
N CYS A 3 -9.08 -3.32 -1.26
CA CYS A 3 -9.66 -4.22 -2.26
C CYS A 3 -9.88 -5.61 -1.65
N THR A 4 -10.61 -6.47 -2.36
CA THR A 4 -10.81 -7.88 -1.98
C THR A 4 -9.48 -8.60 -1.72
N ALA A 5 -8.43 -8.33 -2.48
CA ALA A 5 -7.12 -8.91 -2.23
C ALA A 5 -6.48 -8.45 -0.89
N LYS A 6 -6.77 -7.23 -0.43
CA LYS A 6 -6.27 -6.72 0.86
C LYS A 6 -7.00 -7.34 2.05
N THR A 7 -8.22 -7.83 1.88
CA THR A 7 -8.93 -8.52 2.96
C THR A 7 -8.30 -9.88 3.27
N VAL A 8 -7.65 -10.52 2.30
CA VAL A 8 -6.90 -11.77 2.51
C VAL A 8 -5.71 -11.54 3.47
N ILE A 9 -4.95 -10.46 3.27
CA ILE A 9 -3.83 -10.10 4.15
C ILE A 9 -4.33 -9.83 5.58
N ILE A 10 -5.41 -9.06 5.71
CA ILE A 10 -6.02 -8.79 7.02
C ILE A 10 -6.47 -10.11 7.68
N GLY A 11 -7.17 -10.96 6.93
CA GLY A 11 -7.68 -12.24 7.43
C GLY A 11 -6.58 -13.16 7.95
N MET A 12 -5.51 -13.35 7.16
CA MET A 12 -4.43 -14.26 7.55
C MET A 12 -3.59 -13.69 8.71
N ILE A 13 -3.22 -12.41 8.69
CA ILE A 13 -2.46 -11.79 9.80
C ILE A 13 -3.29 -11.78 11.10
N VAL A 14 -4.57 -11.39 11.03
CA VAL A 14 -5.46 -11.36 12.20
C VAL A 14 -5.70 -12.77 12.74
N GLY A 15 -5.94 -13.74 11.85
CA GLY A 15 -6.13 -15.13 12.24
C GLY A 15 -4.89 -15.72 12.93
N THR A 16 -3.69 -15.35 12.49
CA THR A 16 -2.43 -15.86 13.05
C THR A 16 -2.08 -15.22 14.39
N PHE A 17 -2.17 -13.90 14.51
CA PHE A 17 -1.65 -13.17 15.68
C PHE A 17 -2.72 -12.76 16.69
N PHE A 18 -3.99 -12.67 16.28
CA PHE A 18 -5.10 -12.20 17.13
C PHE A 18 -6.32 -13.14 17.07
N PRO A 19 -6.17 -14.46 17.34
CA PRO A 19 -7.24 -15.43 17.17
C PRO A 19 -8.47 -15.16 18.05
N ASN A 20 -8.29 -14.48 19.19
CA ASN A 20 -9.37 -14.21 20.15
C ASN A 20 -10.08 -12.85 19.95
N SER A 21 -9.72 -12.06 18.92
CA SER A 21 -10.30 -10.73 18.71
C SER A 21 -10.94 -10.59 17.32
N PRO A 22 -12.24 -10.93 17.17
CA PRO A 22 -12.94 -10.82 15.90
C PRO A 22 -13.11 -9.37 15.42
N TRP A 23 -12.99 -8.40 16.33
CA TRP A 23 -13.11 -6.97 16.04
C TRP A 23 -11.91 -6.39 15.30
N MET A 24 -10.78 -7.09 15.27
CA MET A 24 -9.54 -6.57 14.68
C MET A 24 -9.66 -6.32 13.17
N GLY A 25 -10.34 -7.21 12.45
CA GLY A 25 -10.60 -7.06 11.00
C GLY A 25 -11.42 -5.81 10.66
N PRO A 26 -12.62 -5.63 11.25
CA PRO A 26 -13.43 -4.43 11.07
C PRO A 26 -12.72 -3.13 11.47
N VAL A 27 -11.96 -3.13 12.57
CA VAL A 27 -11.20 -1.94 13.01
C VAL A 27 -10.14 -1.54 11.98
N MET A 28 -9.46 -2.51 11.34
CA MET A 28 -8.52 -2.22 10.25
C MET A 28 -9.19 -1.62 9.03
N TYR A 29 -10.40 -2.06 8.71
CA TYR A 29 -11.18 -1.47 7.63
C TYR A 29 -11.56 -0.01 7.94
N LEU A 30 -12.03 0.26 9.17
CA LEU A 30 -12.38 1.60 9.64
C LEU A 30 -11.16 2.53 9.70
N LEU A 31 -10.01 2.02 10.12
CA LEU A 31 -8.73 2.75 10.08
C LEU A 31 -8.39 3.16 8.64
N GLY A 32 -8.61 2.27 7.67
CA GLY A 32 -8.51 2.57 6.25
C GLY A 32 -9.36 3.77 5.82
N ILE A 33 -10.62 3.83 6.25
CA ILE A 33 -11.52 4.95 5.96
C ILE A 33 -11.02 6.23 6.63
N ALA A 34 -10.65 6.17 7.92
CA ALA A 34 -10.17 7.32 8.67
C ALA A 34 -8.94 7.95 8.02
N VAL A 35 -7.96 7.13 7.60
CA VAL A 35 -6.75 7.60 6.91
C VAL A 35 -7.08 8.28 5.59
N ILE A 36 -8.06 7.77 4.82
CA ILE A 36 -8.48 8.40 3.56
C ILE A 36 -9.10 9.78 3.82
N ILE A 37 -9.93 9.91 4.86
CA ILE A 37 -10.53 11.21 5.23
C ILE A 37 -9.44 12.20 5.64
N ILE A 38 -8.51 11.78 6.50
CA ILE A 38 -7.37 12.61 6.95
C ILE A 38 -6.51 13.02 5.76
N SER A 39 -6.21 12.08 4.87
CA SER A 39 -5.45 12.32 3.64
C SER A 39 -6.15 13.30 2.70
N GLY A 40 -7.47 13.18 2.53
CA GLY A 40 -8.27 14.11 1.73
C GLY A 40 -8.27 15.53 2.30
N ILE A 41 -8.39 15.67 3.63
CA ILE A 41 -8.29 16.97 4.32
C ILE A 41 -6.89 17.55 4.14
N LEU A 42 -5.85 16.73 4.26
CA LEU A 42 -4.45 17.14 4.07
C LEU A 42 -4.22 17.69 2.66
N LEU A 43 -4.61 16.93 1.64
CA LEU A 43 -4.41 17.28 0.23
C LEU A 43 -5.17 18.55 -0.15
N LYS A 44 -6.41 18.73 0.33
CA LYS A 44 -7.21 19.96 0.12
C LYS A 44 -6.52 21.22 0.65
N LYS A 45 -5.72 21.08 1.71
CA LYS A 45 -4.98 22.21 2.31
C LYS A 45 -3.66 22.50 1.60
N THR A 46 -3.19 21.62 0.71
CA THR A 46 -1.95 21.84 -0.05
C THR A 46 -2.19 22.67 -1.32
N LYS A 47 -1.22 23.54 -1.66
CA LYS A 47 -1.25 24.42 -2.84
C LYS A 47 -1.50 23.70 -4.16
N LEU A 48 -1.10 22.42 -4.27
CA LEU A 48 -1.17 21.62 -5.49
C LEU A 48 -2.60 21.25 -5.91
N PHE A 49 -3.55 21.26 -4.97
CA PHE A 49 -4.95 20.86 -5.21
C PHE A 49 -5.97 21.98 -4.95
N ALA A 50 -5.52 23.17 -4.55
CA ALA A 50 -6.34 24.36 -4.40
C ALA A 50 -6.52 25.08 -5.74
N GLY A 51 -7.02 24.37 -6.76
CA GLY A 51 -7.47 24.98 -8.01
C GLY A 51 -8.91 25.49 -7.88
N ASP A 52 -9.30 26.44 -8.73
CA ASP A 52 -10.69 26.89 -8.77
C ASP A 52 -11.61 25.68 -9.06
N PRO A 53 -12.73 25.53 -8.34
CA PRO A 53 -13.71 24.52 -8.69
C PRO A 53 -14.10 24.78 -10.14
N ALA A 54 -13.82 23.82 -11.02
CA ALA A 54 -14.22 23.93 -12.41
C ALA A 54 -15.72 24.23 -12.41
N PRO A 55 -16.17 25.28 -13.13
CA PRO A 55 -17.58 25.59 -13.25
C PRO A 55 -18.23 24.46 -14.05
N PHE A 56 -18.61 23.40 -13.36
CA PHE A 56 -19.43 22.35 -13.92
C PHE A 56 -20.84 22.91 -13.99
N VAL A 57 -21.13 23.63 -15.08
CA VAL A 57 -22.49 23.65 -15.60
C VAL A 57 -22.75 22.21 -16.05
N MET A 58 -23.23 21.40 -15.11
CA MET A 58 -23.62 20.03 -15.39
C MET A 58 -24.99 20.10 -16.05
N GLU A 59 -25.00 20.52 -17.32
CA GLU A 59 -26.10 20.29 -18.24
C GLU A 59 -26.28 18.77 -18.26
N LEU A 60 -27.24 18.22 -17.52
CA LEU A 60 -27.49 16.78 -17.56
C LEU A 60 -28.24 16.51 -18.88
N PRO A 61 -27.61 15.93 -19.92
CA PRO A 61 -28.36 15.55 -21.12
C PRO A 61 -29.38 14.47 -20.75
N ALA A 62 -30.45 14.36 -21.54
CA ALA A 62 -31.43 13.30 -21.37
C ALA A 62 -30.74 11.93 -21.34
N TYR A 63 -30.89 11.21 -20.21
CA TYR A 63 -30.33 9.88 -20.01
C TYR A 63 -31.06 8.90 -20.93
N HIS A 64 -30.37 8.47 -21.98
CA HIS A 64 -30.87 7.44 -22.88
C HIS A 64 -30.52 6.07 -22.28
N VAL A 65 -31.53 5.22 -22.11
CA VAL A 65 -31.33 3.84 -21.64
C VAL A 65 -30.42 3.09 -22.62
N PRO A 66 -29.26 2.60 -22.16
CA PRO A 66 -28.28 1.99 -23.06
C PRO A 66 -28.77 0.61 -23.53
N SER A 67 -28.49 0.27 -24.79
CA SER A 67 -28.79 -1.06 -25.31
C SER A 67 -27.93 -2.11 -24.61
N ALA A 68 -28.56 -3.15 -24.04
CA ALA A 68 -27.85 -4.18 -23.28
C ALA A 68 -26.72 -4.85 -24.08
N LYS A 69 -26.92 -5.02 -25.39
CA LYS A 69 -25.91 -5.58 -26.30
C LYS A 69 -24.69 -4.66 -26.46
N GLY A 70 -24.89 -3.34 -26.56
CA GLY A 70 -23.79 -2.38 -26.66
C GLY A 70 -22.98 -2.34 -25.36
N VAL A 71 -23.66 -2.31 -24.21
CA VAL A 71 -23.01 -2.36 -22.89
C VAL A 71 -22.16 -3.61 -22.75
N LEU A 72 -22.69 -4.79 -23.08
CA LEU A 72 -21.96 -6.06 -22.97
C LEU A 72 -20.74 -6.13 -23.89
N ILE A 73 -20.86 -5.67 -25.14
CA ILE A 73 -19.72 -5.65 -26.07
C ILE A 73 -18.62 -4.72 -25.56
N HIS A 74 -18.97 -3.51 -25.12
CA HIS A 74 -17.99 -2.57 -24.59
C HIS A 74 -17.37 -3.04 -23.26
N MET A 75 -18.17 -3.66 -22.38
CA MET A 75 -17.65 -4.30 -21.17
C MET A 75 -16.68 -5.42 -21.51
N TRP A 76 -16.99 -6.25 -22.49
CA TRP A 76 -16.13 -7.36 -22.92
C TRP A 76 -14.82 -6.89 -23.55
N GLU A 77 -14.87 -5.92 -24.45
CA GLU A 77 -13.66 -5.35 -25.08
C GLU A 77 -12.73 -4.73 -24.03
N ARG A 78 -13.28 -3.96 -23.09
CA ARG A 78 -12.51 -3.36 -21.99
C ARG A 78 -11.94 -4.41 -21.05
N SER A 79 -12.72 -5.45 -20.72
CA SER A 79 -12.28 -6.55 -19.86
C SER A 79 -11.17 -7.36 -20.52
N ARG A 80 -11.31 -7.71 -21.80
CA ARG A 80 -10.27 -8.42 -22.57
C ARG A 80 -8.99 -7.59 -22.65
N ALA A 81 -9.10 -6.30 -22.92
CA ALA A 81 -7.94 -5.41 -22.96
C ALA A 81 -7.23 -5.31 -21.59
N PHE A 82 -7.99 -5.35 -20.49
CA PHE A 82 -7.44 -5.39 -19.14
C PHE A 82 -6.73 -6.72 -18.86
N ILE A 83 -7.36 -7.86 -19.17
CA ILE A 83 -6.79 -9.20 -18.96
C ILE A 83 -5.46 -9.35 -19.71
N VAL A 84 -5.40 -8.93 -20.98
CA VAL A 84 -4.15 -9.02 -21.75
C VAL A 84 -3.07 -8.13 -21.13
N LYS A 85 -3.34 -6.86 -20.83
CA LYS A 85 -2.31 -5.95 -20.27
C LYS A 85 -1.88 -6.33 -18.86
N ALA A 86 -2.81 -6.62 -17.97
CA ALA A 86 -2.51 -6.98 -16.58
C ALA A 86 -1.88 -8.38 -16.50
N GLY A 87 -2.42 -9.33 -17.27
CA GLY A 87 -1.92 -10.70 -17.32
C GLY A 87 -0.48 -10.80 -17.79
N THR A 88 -0.08 -10.05 -18.83
CA THR A 88 1.33 -10.07 -19.28
C THR A 88 2.27 -9.53 -18.20
N VAL A 89 1.90 -8.47 -17.48
CA VAL A 89 2.72 -7.91 -16.39
C VAL A 89 2.84 -8.88 -15.23
N ILE A 90 1.72 -9.49 -14.79
CA ILE A 90 1.71 -10.46 -13.69
C ILE A 90 2.52 -11.70 -14.07
N PHE A 91 2.35 -12.24 -15.28
CA PHE A 91 3.08 -13.42 -15.74
C PHE A 91 4.60 -13.18 -15.74
N ILE A 92 5.05 -12.03 -16.28
CA ILE A 92 6.46 -11.65 -16.26
C ILE A 92 6.96 -11.49 -14.82
N ALA A 93 6.19 -10.81 -13.96
CA ALA A 93 6.56 -10.59 -12.56
C ALA A 93 6.68 -11.91 -11.77
N SER A 94 5.71 -12.81 -11.90
CA SER A 94 5.72 -14.13 -11.25
C SER A 94 6.86 -15.01 -11.76
N GLY A 95 7.09 -15.02 -13.08
CA GLY A 95 8.22 -15.74 -13.69
C GLY A 95 9.57 -15.21 -13.20
N LEU A 96 9.71 -13.89 -13.08
CA LEU A 96 10.92 -13.25 -12.56
C LEU A 96 11.12 -13.57 -11.08
N ILE A 97 10.07 -13.49 -10.24
CA ILE A 97 10.17 -13.84 -8.81
C ILE A 97 10.57 -15.32 -8.65
N TRP A 98 9.96 -16.23 -9.42
CA TRP A 98 10.32 -17.64 -9.40
C TRP A 98 11.78 -17.87 -9.82
N PHE A 99 12.23 -17.20 -10.89
CA PHE A 99 13.61 -17.29 -11.36
C PHE A 99 14.61 -16.77 -10.30
N LEU A 100 14.36 -15.59 -9.72
CA LEU A 100 15.19 -15.03 -8.65
C LEU A 100 15.16 -15.90 -7.37
N SER A 101 14.06 -16.60 -7.11
CA SER A 101 13.93 -17.51 -5.97
C SER A 101 14.63 -18.85 -6.16
N SER A 102 14.80 -19.31 -7.41
CA SER A 102 15.30 -20.65 -7.73
C SER A 102 16.81 -20.66 -8.04
N PHE A 103 17.36 -19.53 -8.49
CA PHE A 103 18.77 -19.41 -8.88
C PHE A 103 19.58 -18.61 -7.87
N SER A 104 20.81 -19.07 -7.64
CA SER A 104 21.88 -18.30 -6.98
C SER A 104 22.66 -17.45 -7.99
N TRP A 105 23.45 -16.48 -7.51
CA TRP A 105 24.35 -15.68 -8.36
C TRP A 105 25.37 -16.52 -9.14
N ASN A 106 25.61 -17.76 -8.72
CA ASN A 106 26.49 -18.71 -9.40
C ASN A 106 25.75 -19.56 -10.46
N MET A 107 24.50 -19.21 -10.81
CA MET A 107 23.62 -19.95 -11.74
C MET A 107 23.41 -21.43 -11.40
N ALA A 108 23.68 -21.83 -10.16
CA ALA A 108 23.35 -23.15 -9.63
C ALA A 108 21.95 -23.12 -9.02
N MET A 109 21.16 -24.17 -9.27
CA MET A 109 19.86 -24.38 -8.63
C MET A 109 20.10 -24.68 -7.15
N THR A 110 19.71 -23.76 -6.28
CA THR A 110 19.92 -23.88 -4.83
C THR A 110 18.79 -24.71 -4.21
N GLY A 111 19.16 -25.75 -3.46
CA GLY A 111 18.22 -26.52 -2.65
C GLY A 111 17.77 -25.77 -1.38
N ASP A 112 18.43 -24.66 -1.03
CA ASP A 112 18.11 -23.83 0.11
C ASP A 112 17.71 -22.41 -0.34
N ILE A 113 16.50 -22.00 0.03
CA ILE A 113 15.88 -20.72 -0.34
C ILE A 113 16.66 -19.52 0.24
N GLU A 114 17.38 -19.72 1.34
CA GLU A 114 18.16 -18.67 2.02
C GLU A 114 19.40 -18.20 1.22
N GLN A 115 19.88 -18.98 0.24
CA GLN A 115 21.03 -18.60 -0.63
C GLN A 115 20.60 -18.13 -2.04
N SER A 116 19.31 -17.89 -2.23
CA SER A 116 18.78 -17.40 -3.51
C SER A 116 19.18 -15.94 -3.77
N MET A 117 19.28 -15.53 -5.04
CA MET A 117 19.48 -14.11 -5.39
C MET A 117 18.41 -13.20 -4.78
N LEU A 118 17.19 -13.75 -4.61
CA LEU A 118 16.08 -13.08 -3.95
C LEU A 118 16.34 -12.81 -2.47
N ALA A 119 17.06 -13.68 -1.76
CA ALA A 119 17.44 -13.48 -0.37
C ALA A 119 18.45 -12.33 -0.24
N ASP A 120 19.46 -12.24 -1.11
CA ASP A 120 20.43 -11.14 -1.10
C ASP A 120 19.77 -9.78 -1.36
N ILE A 121 18.89 -9.71 -2.36
CA ILE A 121 18.09 -8.51 -2.65
C ILE A 121 17.18 -8.20 -1.46
N GLY A 122 16.57 -9.23 -0.85
CA GLY A 122 15.74 -9.14 0.33
C GLY A 122 16.49 -8.57 1.54
N HIS A 123 17.75 -8.96 1.76
CA HIS A 123 18.59 -8.44 2.83
C HIS A 123 18.96 -6.97 2.61
N ALA A 124 19.27 -6.57 1.37
CA ALA A 124 19.51 -5.17 1.04
C ALA A 124 18.28 -4.29 1.32
N LEU A 125 17.08 -4.81 1.00
CA LEU A 125 15.81 -4.13 1.25
C LEU A 125 15.37 -4.20 2.72
N ALA A 126 15.76 -5.25 3.45
CA ALA A 126 15.45 -5.41 4.86
C ALA A 126 15.98 -4.25 5.71
N TRP A 127 17.09 -3.62 5.32
CA TRP A 127 17.59 -2.40 5.95
C TRP A 127 16.55 -1.27 5.97
N PHE A 128 15.80 -1.10 4.89
CA PHE A 128 14.76 -0.07 4.79
C PHE A 128 13.52 -0.38 5.66
N PHE A 129 13.25 -1.68 5.88
CA PHE A 129 12.10 -2.18 6.64
C PHE A 129 12.41 -2.51 8.11
N MET A 130 13.68 -2.49 8.51
CA MET A 130 14.13 -2.65 9.89
C MET A 130 13.40 -1.70 10.86
N PRO A 131 13.28 -0.37 10.60
CA PRO A 131 12.54 0.53 11.49
C PRO A 131 11.02 0.25 11.55
N LEU A 132 10.47 -0.48 10.57
CA LEU A 132 9.05 -0.84 10.53
C LEU A 132 8.74 -2.12 11.31
N GLY A 133 9.74 -2.83 11.85
CA GLY A 133 9.52 -4.00 12.71
C GLY A 133 9.36 -5.33 11.99
N PHE A 134 9.52 -5.35 10.66
CA PHE A 134 9.56 -6.55 9.84
C PHE A 134 10.86 -6.65 9.04
N GLY A 135 11.99 -6.31 9.66
CA GLY A 135 13.35 -6.35 9.09
C GLY A 135 13.89 -7.74 8.71
N ASN A 136 13.00 -8.71 8.49
CA ASN A 136 13.32 -9.99 7.88
C ASN A 136 13.31 -9.85 6.37
N TRP A 137 14.30 -10.45 5.70
CA TRP A 137 14.40 -10.45 4.24
C TRP A 137 13.14 -11.03 3.58
N LYS A 138 12.53 -12.08 4.17
CA LYS A 138 11.27 -12.68 3.69
C LYS A 138 10.10 -11.69 3.72
N GLY A 139 10.01 -10.84 4.75
CA GLY A 139 8.98 -9.80 4.86
C GLY A 139 9.18 -8.68 3.83
N ALA A 140 10.43 -8.29 3.57
CA ALA A 140 10.77 -7.32 2.53
C ALA A 140 10.41 -7.85 1.13
N VAL A 141 10.78 -9.10 0.83
CA VAL A 141 10.46 -9.77 -0.45
C VAL A 141 8.96 -9.93 -0.63
N ALA A 142 8.23 -10.36 0.42
CA ALA A 142 6.78 -10.48 0.39
C ALA A 142 6.09 -9.14 0.09
N THR A 143 6.61 -8.04 0.64
CA THR A 143 6.09 -6.69 0.41
C THR A 143 6.32 -6.22 -1.04
N ILE A 144 7.43 -6.62 -1.66
CA ILE A 144 7.72 -6.32 -3.07
C ILE A 144 6.82 -7.14 -3.99
N SER A 145 6.64 -8.42 -3.68
CA SER A 145 5.69 -9.28 -4.38
C SER A 145 4.25 -8.72 -4.27
N ALA A 146 3.90 -8.16 -3.11
CA ALA A 146 2.62 -7.49 -2.87
C ALA A 146 2.38 -6.26 -3.76
N LEU A 147 3.44 -5.63 -4.30
CA LEU A 147 3.31 -4.52 -5.23
C LEU A 147 2.88 -5.01 -6.63
N ALA A 148 3.29 -6.22 -7.02
CA ALA A 148 2.87 -6.83 -8.27
C ALA A 148 1.40 -7.27 -8.21
N ALA A 149 1.06 -8.09 -7.22
CA ALA A 149 -0.30 -8.49 -6.90
C ALA A 149 -0.45 -8.63 -5.38
N LYS A 150 -1.51 -8.07 -4.81
CA LYS A 150 -1.64 -7.97 -3.35
C LYS A 150 -1.82 -9.36 -2.71
N GLU A 151 -2.50 -10.29 -3.38
CA GLU A 151 -2.60 -11.68 -2.93
C GLU A 151 -1.26 -12.43 -2.90
N ASN A 152 -0.32 -12.09 -3.80
CA ASN A 152 0.96 -12.78 -3.88
C ASN A 152 1.83 -12.60 -2.62
N ALA A 153 1.55 -11.58 -1.80
CA ALA A 153 2.29 -11.36 -0.55
C ALA A 153 2.29 -12.62 0.32
N ILE A 154 1.12 -13.23 0.50
CA ILE A 154 0.95 -14.38 1.38
C ILE A 154 1.44 -15.65 0.69
N SER A 155 1.17 -15.82 -0.61
CA SER A 155 1.70 -16.93 -1.40
C SER A 155 3.23 -16.96 -1.37
N THR A 156 3.90 -15.80 -1.46
CA THR A 156 5.36 -15.74 -1.32
C THR A 156 5.83 -16.07 0.09
N LEU A 157 5.13 -15.61 1.14
CA LEU A 157 5.48 -16.03 2.51
C LEU A 157 5.31 -17.54 2.71
N ALA A 158 4.28 -18.16 2.13
CA ALA A 158 4.09 -19.61 2.20
C ALA A 158 5.26 -20.37 1.55
N ILE A 159 5.65 -19.97 0.33
CA ILE A 159 6.78 -20.57 -0.40
C ILE A 159 8.10 -20.39 0.36
N LEU A 160 8.38 -19.18 0.86
CA LEU A 160 9.63 -18.86 1.55
C LEU A 160 9.76 -19.52 2.94
N ASN A 161 8.66 -20.02 3.50
CA ASN A 161 8.67 -20.81 4.74
C ASN A 161 8.76 -22.32 4.49
N GLY A 162 8.91 -22.75 3.22
CA GLY A 162 8.99 -24.18 2.88
C GLY A 162 7.69 -24.92 3.12
N VAL A 163 6.55 -24.22 3.16
CA VAL A 163 5.23 -24.85 3.27
C VAL A 163 4.87 -25.41 1.89
N ALA A 164 5.24 -26.67 1.65
CA ALA A 164 5.01 -27.37 0.38
C ALA A 164 3.52 -27.60 0.09
N ASP A 165 2.67 -27.57 1.12
CA ASP A 165 1.23 -27.70 1.00
C ASP A 165 0.56 -26.31 1.16
N ALA A 166 0.57 -25.56 0.05
CA ALA A 166 0.05 -24.18 0.01
C ALA A 166 -1.48 -24.09 0.20
N GLU A 167 -2.19 -25.22 0.33
CA GLU A 167 -3.62 -25.28 0.65
C GLU A 167 -3.90 -25.39 2.16
N SER A 168 -2.90 -25.75 2.97
CA SER A 168 -3.06 -25.80 4.43
C SER A 168 -2.83 -24.43 5.06
N ASP A 169 -3.90 -23.64 5.18
CA ASP A 169 -3.88 -22.32 5.84
C ASP A 169 -3.17 -22.37 7.21
N VAL A 170 -3.37 -23.46 7.97
CA VAL A 170 -2.78 -23.64 9.31
C VAL A 170 -1.24 -23.73 9.27
N ALA A 171 -0.67 -24.38 8.27
CA ALA A 171 0.78 -24.51 8.12
C ALA A 171 1.42 -23.17 7.75
N VAL A 172 0.78 -22.42 6.85
CA VAL A 172 1.20 -21.07 6.46
C VAL A 172 1.15 -20.13 7.67
N MET A 173 0.09 -20.19 8.46
CA MET A 173 -0.07 -19.37 9.66
C MET A 173 1.03 -19.64 10.70
N LYS A 174 1.43 -20.90 10.91
CA LYS A 174 2.53 -21.24 11.82
C LYS A 174 3.88 -20.70 11.34
N GLY A 175 4.18 -20.78 10.04
CA GLY A 175 5.40 -20.22 9.47
C GLY A 175 5.45 -18.70 9.58
N ILE A 176 4.33 -18.02 9.37
CA ILE A 176 4.24 -16.55 9.54
C ILE A 176 4.39 -16.17 11.04
N ALA A 177 3.82 -16.96 11.95
CA ALA A 177 3.89 -16.71 13.39
C ALA A 177 5.32 -16.76 13.95
N SER A 178 6.18 -17.63 13.41
CA SER A 178 7.58 -17.74 13.86
C SER A 178 8.46 -16.61 13.34
N MET A 179 8.04 -15.90 12.30
CA MET A 179 8.83 -14.85 11.66
C MET A 179 8.61 -13.47 12.27
N PHE A 180 7.40 -13.15 12.71
CA PHE A 180 7.06 -11.79 13.15
C PHE A 180 6.63 -11.75 14.61
N THR A 181 6.97 -10.66 15.29
CA THR A 181 6.26 -10.30 16.51
C THR A 181 4.85 -9.83 16.16
N PRO A 182 3.86 -9.94 17.07
CA PRO A 182 2.50 -9.42 16.83
C PRO A 182 2.48 -7.95 16.36
N ILE A 183 3.40 -7.13 16.87
CA ILE A 183 3.53 -5.71 16.49
C ILE A 183 4.20 -5.55 15.12
N GLY A 184 5.22 -6.36 14.81
CA GLY A 184 5.83 -6.41 13.49
C GLY A 184 4.84 -6.86 12.41
N ALA A 185 4.01 -7.87 12.71
CA ALA A 185 2.94 -8.35 11.83
C ALA A 185 1.85 -7.29 11.62
N PHE A 186 1.50 -6.55 12.67
CA PHE A 186 0.56 -5.44 12.58
C PHE A 186 1.10 -4.30 11.69
N SER A 187 2.37 -3.94 11.86
CA SER A 187 3.05 -2.97 11.01
C SER A 187 3.14 -3.42 9.55
N PHE A 188 3.50 -4.70 9.30
CA PHE A 188 3.52 -5.31 7.98
C PHE A 188 2.14 -5.25 7.30
N MET A 189 1.07 -5.54 8.05
CA MET A 189 -0.30 -5.45 7.58
C MET A 189 -0.68 -4.01 7.21
N ILE A 190 -0.40 -3.03 8.07
CA ILE A 190 -0.66 -1.61 7.80
C ILE A 190 0.12 -1.15 6.56
N PHE A 191 1.39 -1.49 6.47
CA PHE A 191 2.21 -1.12 5.32
C PHE A 191 1.61 -1.68 4.02
N ASN A 192 1.26 -2.95 3.98
CA ASN A 192 0.66 -3.57 2.79
C ASN A 192 -0.76 -3.06 2.48
N LEU A 193 -1.49 -2.60 3.50
CA LEU A 193 -2.82 -1.99 3.38
C LEU A 193 -2.75 -0.60 2.71
N PHE A 194 -1.73 0.20 3.00
CA PHE A 194 -1.57 1.57 2.48
C PHE A 194 -0.51 1.72 1.39
N CYS A 195 0.26 0.66 1.12
CA CYS A 195 1.20 0.60 0.01
C CYS A 195 0.51 0.91 -1.32
N PRO A 196 1.23 1.54 -2.27
CA PRO A 196 0.70 1.89 -3.58
C PRO A 196 -0.05 0.74 -4.27
N PRO A 197 -1.02 1.09 -5.14
CA PRO A 197 -1.86 0.11 -5.80
C PRO A 197 -1.00 -0.77 -6.72
N CYS A 198 -1.53 -1.93 -7.11
CA CYS A 198 -0.80 -2.88 -7.95
C CYS A 198 -0.43 -2.27 -9.32
N PHE A 199 0.52 -2.88 -10.04
CA PHE A 199 0.99 -2.37 -11.34
C PHE A 199 -0.13 -2.08 -12.35
N ALA A 200 -1.20 -2.89 -12.34
CA ALA A 200 -2.36 -2.66 -13.21
C ALA A 200 -3.05 -1.31 -12.90
N ALA A 201 -3.25 -1.00 -11.63
CA ALA A 201 -3.87 0.24 -11.18
C ALA A 201 -2.91 1.44 -11.29
N ILE A 202 -1.61 1.25 -11.10
CA ILE A 202 -0.59 2.28 -11.41
C ILE A 202 -0.65 2.65 -12.90
N GLY A 203 -0.70 1.64 -13.79
CA GLY A 203 -0.77 1.85 -15.23
C GLY A 203 -2.05 2.56 -15.67
N ALA A 204 -3.18 2.28 -15.02
CA ALA A 204 -4.43 3.02 -15.24
C ALA A 204 -4.30 4.48 -14.75
N THR A 205 -3.81 4.66 -13.51
CA THR A 205 -3.62 5.98 -12.89
C THR A 205 -2.72 6.89 -13.73
N ALA A 206 -1.65 6.33 -14.31
CA ALA A 206 -0.74 7.07 -15.18
C ALA A 206 -1.39 7.51 -16.49
N ARG A 207 -2.35 6.75 -17.02
CA ARG A 207 -3.10 7.12 -18.23
C ARG A 207 -4.17 8.17 -17.94
N GLU A 208 -4.89 8.03 -16.82
CA GLU A 208 -5.98 8.94 -16.43
C GLU A 208 -5.47 10.33 -16.05
N MET A 209 -4.30 10.43 -15.40
CA MET A 209 -3.76 11.74 -15.00
C MET A 209 -3.08 12.51 -16.14
N GLY A 210 -2.91 11.92 -17.32
CA GLY A 210 -2.28 12.57 -18.50
C GLY A 210 -0.79 12.96 -18.34
N SER A 211 -0.23 12.92 -17.12
CA SER A 211 1.15 13.26 -16.80
C SER A 211 1.80 12.24 -15.88
N ALA A 212 2.92 11.66 -16.32
CA ALA A 212 3.70 10.72 -15.53
C ALA A 212 4.22 11.34 -14.22
N LYS A 213 4.53 12.64 -14.20
CA LYS A 213 5.00 13.33 -12.99
C LYS A 213 3.93 13.31 -11.89
N TRP A 214 2.67 13.53 -12.27
CA TRP A 214 1.55 13.48 -11.33
C TRP A 214 1.27 12.06 -10.83
N ALA A 215 1.39 11.06 -11.73
CA ALA A 215 1.31 9.64 -11.36
C ALA A 215 2.34 9.24 -10.29
N TRP A 216 3.62 9.56 -10.51
CA TRP A 216 4.67 9.27 -9.55
C TRP A 216 4.52 10.05 -8.24
N THR A 217 4.03 11.29 -8.29
CA THR A 217 3.75 12.07 -7.07
C THR A 217 2.64 11.42 -6.24
N ALA A 218 1.57 10.93 -6.87
CA ALA A 218 0.48 10.23 -6.18
C ALA A 218 0.94 8.90 -5.54
N ILE A 219 1.74 8.12 -6.28
CA ILE A 219 2.32 6.86 -5.78
C ILE A 219 3.27 7.12 -4.62
N GLY A 220 4.14 8.12 -4.75
CA GLY A 220 5.07 8.52 -3.70
C GLY A 220 4.35 8.97 -2.43
N TYR A 221 3.26 9.72 -2.57
CA TYR A 221 2.42 10.13 -1.45
C TYR A 221 1.78 8.93 -0.72
N GLN A 222 1.26 7.95 -1.45
CA GLN A 222 0.69 6.73 -0.86
C GLN A 222 1.76 5.88 -0.15
N MET A 223 2.91 5.71 -0.79
CA MET A 223 4.06 4.98 -0.22
C MET A 223 4.54 5.64 1.07
N LEU A 224 4.69 6.97 1.07
CA LEU A 224 5.11 7.73 2.24
C LEU A 224 4.07 7.64 3.37
N THR A 225 2.78 7.77 3.05
CA THR A 225 1.71 7.65 4.04
C THR A 225 1.70 6.25 4.68
N GLY A 226 1.83 5.20 3.87
CA GLY A 226 1.90 3.82 4.38
C GLY A 226 3.14 3.58 5.23
N TYR A 227 4.30 4.10 4.83
CA TYR A 227 5.54 3.99 5.58
C TYR A 227 5.45 4.68 6.95
N VAL A 228 4.94 5.91 6.99
CA VAL A 228 4.77 6.70 8.22
C VAL A 228 3.80 6.01 9.18
N LEU A 229 2.66 5.50 8.69
CA LEU A 229 1.70 4.77 9.52
C LEU A 229 2.29 3.49 10.10
N ALA A 230 2.98 2.69 9.28
CA ALA A 230 3.63 1.46 9.73
C ALA A 230 4.73 1.74 10.76
N PHE A 231 5.55 2.77 10.53
CA PHE A 231 6.58 3.20 11.47
C PHE A 231 5.99 3.64 12.83
N ILE A 232 4.95 4.48 12.81
CA ILE A 232 4.25 4.90 14.03
C ILE A 232 3.68 3.69 14.78
N SER A 233 3.03 2.77 14.07
CA SER A 233 2.42 1.58 14.68
C SER A 233 3.46 0.65 15.31
N ASN A 234 4.59 0.41 14.63
CA ASN A 234 5.65 -0.43 15.18
C ASN A 234 6.31 0.20 16.42
N GLN A 235 6.58 1.51 16.35
CA GLN A 235 7.31 2.20 17.40
C GLN A 235 6.46 2.46 18.64
N LEU A 236 5.20 2.85 18.47
CA LEU A 236 4.28 2.99 19.61
C LEU A 236 3.88 1.62 20.17
N GLY A 237 3.68 0.63 19.30
CA GLY A 237 3.39 -0.74 19.73
C GLY A 237 4.53 -1.31 20.59
N SER A 238 5.78 -1.17 20.16
CA SER A 238 6.94 -1.68 20.89
C SER A 238 7.15 -1.00 22.25
N VAL A 239 6.88 0.32 22.35
CA VAL A 239 6.93 1.04 23.63
C VAL A 239 5.78 0.63 24.56
N LEU A 240 4.56 0.52 24.04
CA LEU A 240 3.37 0.27 24.85
C LEU A 240 3.27 -1.19 25.36
N PHE A 241 3.62 -2.17 24.53
CA PHE A 241 3.44 -3.59 24.85
C PHE A 241 4.74 -4.30 25.28
N TYR A 242 5.90 -3.92 24.75
CA TYR A 242 7.18 -4.56 25.08
C TYR A 242 8.02 -3.77 26.10
N GLY A 243 7.51 -2.65 26.61
CA GLY A 243 8.17 -1.85 27.65
C GLY A 243 9.56 -1.34 27.25
N GLN A 244 9.83 -1.23 25.95
CA GLN A 244 11.11 -0.75 25.44
C GLN A 244 11.33 0.72 25.89
N PRO A 245 12.57 1.12 26.19
CA PRO A 245 12.86 2.49 26.59
C PRO A 245 12.43 3.47 25.49
N PHE A 246 12.05 4.69 25.88
CA PHE A 246 11.75 5.79 24.96
C PHE A 246 13.00 6.15 24.14
N GLY A 247 13.25 5.40 23.07
CA GLY A 247 14.35 5.63 22.14
C GLY A 247 14.05 6.74 21.14
N VAL A 248 15.05 7.08 20.32
CA VAL A 248 14.96 8.09 19.25
C VAL A 248 13.80 7.80 18.29
N GLY A 249 13.50 6.51 18.04
CA GLY A 249 12.35 6.12 17.23
C GLY A 249 11.02 6.59 17.81
N ALA A 250 10.79 6.45 19.12
CA ALA A 250 9.53 6.82 19.77
C ALA A 250 9.30 8.34 19.73
N VAL A 251 10.37 9.11 19.92
CA VAL A 251 10.34 10.57 19.77
C VAL A 251 10.02 10.96 18.33
N LEU A 252 10.63 10.31 17.33
CA LEU A 252 10.32 10.53 15.92
C LEU A 252 8.87 10.17 15.58
N ALA A 253 8.31 9.09 16.14
CA ALA A 253 6.92 8.73 15.94
C ALA A 253 5.96 9.77 16.53
N ILE A 254 6.25 10.29 17.73
CA ILE A 254 5.46 11.36 18.36
C ILE A 254 5.57 12.66 17.54
N VAL A 255 6.76 13.02 17.07
CA VAL A 255 6.98 14.19 16.20
C VAL A 255 6.23 14.05 14.88
N LEU A 256 6.21 12.86 14.27
CA LEU A 256 5.45 12.60 13.04
C LEU A 256 3.95 12.70 13.27
N ILE A 257 3.44 12.21 14.40
CA ILE A 257 2.03 12.38 14.79
C ILE A 257 1.71 13.87 14.96
N LEU A 258 2.55 14.61 15.69
CA LEU A 258 2.37 16.05 15.89
C LEU A 258 2.46 16.81 14.56
N ALA A 259 3.32 16.39 13.64
CA ALA A 259 3.42 16.97 12.30
C ALA A 259 2.16 16.68 11.46
N VAL A 260 1.61 15.47 11.53
CA VAL A 260 0.33 15.13 10.87
C VAL A 260 -0.81 15.94 11.47
N ILE A 261 -0.91 16.03 12.80
CA ILE A 261 -1.91 16.84 13.51
C ILE A 261 -1.77 18.32 13.14
N TYR A 262 -0.55 18.84 13.11
CA TYR A 262 -0.26 20.22 12.73
C TYR A 262 -0.66 20.49 11.27
N LEU A 263 -0.33 19.60 10.35
CA LEU A 263 -0.72 19.73 8.94
C LEU A 263 -2.25 19.66 8.77
N VAL A 264 -2.94 18.84 9.57
CA VAL A 264 -4.40 18.77 9.60
C VAL A 264 -5.01 20.02 10.24
N ALA A 265 -4.41 20.59 11.29
CA ALA A 265 -4.89 21.77 12.00
C ALA A 265 -4.57 23.08 11.27
N ARG A 266 -3.53 23.11 10.42
CA ARG A 266 -3.12 24.31 9.67
C ARG A 266 -4.30 24.88 8.86
N PRO A 267 -4.55 26.20 8.87
CA PRO A 267 -5.61 26.79 8.05
C PRO A 267 -5.41 26.46 6.57
N ALA A 268 -6.51 26.21 5.87
CA ALA A 268 -6.48 25.86 4.45
C ALA A 268 -5.82 26.97 3.63
N TYR A 269 -5.11 26.58 2.55
CA TYR A 269 -4.56 27.55 1.61
C TYR A 269 -5.70 28.31 0.92
N ASP A 270 -5.92 29.54 1.35
CA ASP A 270 -6.97 30.42 0.83
C ASP A 270 -6.47 31.15 -0.42
N GLN A 271 -6.81 30.62 -1.61
CA GLN A 271 -6.59 31.27 -2.90
C GLN A 271 -7.28 32.64 -2.99
N ARG A 272 -8.44 32.81 -2.33
CA ARG A 272 -9.33 33.98 -2.46
C ARG A 272 -8.69 35.25 -1.90
N LYS A 273 -7.92 35.14 -0.80
CA LYS A 273 -7.15 36.26 -0.24
C LYS A 273 -6.04 36.74 -1.17
N ARG A 274 -5.46 35.86 -1.98
CA ARG A 274 -4.34 36.22 -2.87
C ARG A 274 -4.83 36.88 -4.16
N THR A 275 -5.92 36.39 -4.76
CA THR A 275 -6.56 37.03 -5.93
C THR A 275 -7.13 38.41 -5.61
N LEU A 276 -7.68 38.63 -4.41
CA LEU A 276 -8.10 39.96 -3.95
C LEU A 276 -6.91 40.92 -3.77
N HIS A 277 -5.76 40.44 -3.28
CA HIS A 277 -4.56 41.27 -3.14
C HIS A 277 -3.87 41.61 -4.46
N THR A 278 -3.93 40.75 -5.48
CA THR A 278 -3.45 41.08 -6.83
C THR A 278 -4.41 41.98 -7.59
N SER A 279 -5.74 41.77 -7.47
CA SER A 279 -6.72 42.67 -8.08
C SER A 279 -6.71 44.08 -7.46
N GLY A 280 -6.49 44.19 -6.15
CA GLY A 280 -6.34 45.49 -5.47
C GLY A 280 -5.06 46.26 -5.78
N ARG A 281 -4.05 45.62 -6.40
CA ARG A 281 -2.81 46.28 -6.87
C ARG A 281 -2.84 46.69 -8.34
N VAL A 282 -3.79 46.19 -9.12
CA VAL A 282 -3.99 46.58 -10.53
C VAL A 282 -4.96 47.77 -10.64
N ASN A 283 -5.75 48.02 -9.60
CA ASN A 283 -6.72 49.12 -9.52
C ASN A 283 -6.26 50.29 -8.60
N ALA A 284 -4.96 50.41 -8.32
CA ALA A 284 -4.36 51.47 -7.51
C ALA A 284 -3.18 52.12 -8.25
#